data_AF-A0A351CZQ9-F1
#
_entry.id   AF-A0A351CZQ9-F1
#
_cell.length_a   1.000
_cell.length_b   1.000
_cell.length_c   1.000
_cell.angle_alpha   90.00
_cell.angle_beta   90.00
_cell.angle_gamma   90.00
#
_symmetry.space_group_name_H-M   'P 1'
#
loop_
_entity.id
_entity.type
_entity.pdbx_description
1 polymer ?
#
loop_
_entity_poly.entity_id
_entity_poly.type
_entity_poly.pdbx_seq_one_letter_code
_entity_poly.pdbx_strand_id
1 'polypeptide(L)'
;MLQRLATLIILLMAGLPLSAQWLDLSTPGIPRTADNEPDLTAPVPKDAYGQPNLSGLWIPVNSHGSLFDPNNAQEWARELMAEHESNYYGQEPRFSCLPGGPAAYPAGALAGGLRRFVHRPDFLAILNADMTYRQVFMDGRELETDPFPTWTGYSVGYWEGDSLVVESNGYNDKTWLNGVGLQHTDQLRITERYQRVDFGHINIEITYDDPGTFTESVQAFVEMEYRADTEILENVCNESSKGLSHWNGEVKQADAKVVEVPEEVLETYVGTYEGIWLGNTITAEIVLEDGEMSLIRTPPYAYNGGNVESAKSRLIAQSQTAFDCTCGVAFVFKANDEGMVNDLEEVHVSGAWSFKRVR
;
A
#
# COMPACT_ATOMS: atom_id res chain seq x y z
N MET A 1 -0.68 -51.98 -23.23
CA MET A 1 -1.03 -51.48 -21.87
C MET A 1 0.06 -50.57 -21.32
N LEU A 2 1.35 -50.95 -21.40
CA LEU A 2 2.47 -50.09 -20.96
C LEU A 2 2.56 -48.72 -21.66
N GLN A 3 2.29 -48.63 -22.97
CA GLN A 3 2.34 -47.35 -23.69
C GLN A 3 1.27 -46.35 -23.23
N ARG A 4 0.07 -46.81 -22.83
CA ARG A 4 -0.99 -45.92 -22.32
C ARG A 4 -0.73 -45.45 -20.89
N LEU A 5 0.00 -46.24 -20.09
CA LEU A 5 0.45 -45.85 -18.75
C LEU A 5 1.52 -44.76 -18.82
N ALA A 6 2.45 -44.87 -19.76
CA ALA A 6 3.52 -43.89 -19.95
C ALA A 6 2.99 -42.51 -20.40
N THR A 7 1.97 -42.48 -21.27
CA THR A 7 1.33 -41.22 -21.69
C THR A 7 0.57 -40.53 -20.56
N LEU A 8 -0.07 -41.30 -19.67
CA LEU A 8 -0.80 -40.76 -18.51
C LEU A 8 0.16 -40.11 -17.49
N ILE A 9 1.33 -40.71 -17.25
CA ILE A 9 2.34 -40.20 -16.31
C ILE A 9 2.95 -38.88 -16.82
N ILE A 10 3.17 -38.74 -18.14
CA ILE A 10 3.70 -37.50 -18.73
C ILE A 10 2.67 -36.35 -18.65
N LEU A 11 1.38 -36.64 -18.85
CA LEU A 11 0.30 -35.66 -18.68
C LEU A 11 0.07 -35.25 -17.21
N LEU A 12 0.31 -36.16 -16.26
CA LEU A 12 0.26 -35.86 -14.82
C LEU A 12 1.46 -35.02 -14.34
N MET A 13 2.64 -35.17 -14.95
CA MET A 13 3.81 -34.32 -14.63
C MET A 13 3.75 -32.93 -15.28
N ALA A 14 3.00 -32.76 -16.36
CA ALA A 14 2.77 -31.45 -16.99
C ALA A 14 1.74 -30.57 -16.25
N GLY A 15 1.09 -31.12 -15.21
CA GLY A 15 0.09 -30.44 -14.39
C GLY A 15 0.61 -29.94 -13.04
N LEU A 16 1.91 -30.03 -12.77
CA LEU A 16 2.48 -29.28 -11.63
C LEU A 16 2.28 -27.80 -11.95
N PRO A 17 1.65 -27.02 -11.05
CA PRO A 17 1.65 -25.59 -11.22
C PRO A 17 3.13 -25.19 -11.27
N LEU A 18 3.55 -24.55 -12.36
CA LEU A 18 4.70 -23.68 -12.40
C LEU A 18 4.38 -22.49 -11.47
N SER A 19 4.20 -22.76 -10.18
CA SER A 19 4.32 -21.79 -9.11
C SER A 19 5.79 -21.39 -9.15
N ALA A 20 6.05 -20.37 -9.96
CA ALA A 20 7.24 -19.53 -10.00
C ALA A 20 8.56 -20.19 -9.59
N GLN A 21 9.47 -20.34 -10.56
CA GLN A 21 10.90 -20.52 -10.35
C GLN A 21 11.49 -19.27 -9.68
N TRP A 22 11.11 -18.98 -8.43
CA TRP A 22 11.86 -18.07 -7.59
C TRP A 22 13.11 -18.79 -7.11
N LEU A 23 14.18 -18.02 -6.93
CA LEU A 23 15.42 -18.53 -6.36
C LEU A 23 15.12 -19.11 -4.98
N ASP A 24 15.26 -20.42 -4.81
CA ASP A 24 15.14 -21.11 -3.52
C ASP A 24 16.40 -20.81 -2.69
N LEU A 25 16.51 -19.55 -2.25
CA LEU A 25 17.67 -18.98 -1.57
C LEU A 25 17.34 -18.73 -0.11
N SER A 26 17.78 -19.65 0.74
CA SER A 26 17.76 -19.45 2.19
C SER A 26 18.64 -18.26 2.57
N THR A 27 18.08 -17.27 3.27
CA THR A 27 18.82 -16.12 3.77
C THR A 27 19.88 -16.59 4.78
N PRO A 28 21.17 -16.36 4.53
CA PRO A 28 22.24 -16.83 5.41
C PRO A 28 22.28 -16.09 6.74
N GLY A 29 22.65 -16.80 7.81
CA GLY A 29 23.01 -16.19 9.10
C GLY A 29 21.84 -15.65 9.94
N ILE A 30 20.59 -15.93 9.55
CA ILE A 30 19.41 -15.57 10.34
C ILE A 30 19.09 -16.65 11.38
N PRO A 31 18.47 -16.31 12.53
CA PRO A 31 17.91 -17.29 13.45
C PRO A 31 16.86 -18.16 12.76
N ARG A 32 16.89 -19.47 13.05
CA ARG A 32 15.94 -20.45 12.52
C ARG A 32 15.46 -21.39 13.62
N THR A 33 14.23 -21.87 13.47
CA THR A 33 13.64 -22.90 14.32
C THR A 33 14.25 -24.28 14.05
N ALA A 34 13.86 -25.29 14.82
CA ALA A 34 14.29 -26.67 14.61
C ALA A 34 13.83 -27.23 13.25
N ASP A 35 12.73 -26.70 12.70
CA ASP A 35 12.19 -27.08 11.40
C ASP A 35 12.82 -26.29 10.23
N ASN A 36 13.90 -25.52 10.52
CA ASN A 36 14.65 -24.69 9.56
C ASN A 36 13.86 -23.48 8.99
N GLU A 37 12.73 -23.13 9.60
CA GLU A 37 11.97 -21.91 9.28
C GLU A 37 12.62 -20.67 9.94
N PRO A 38 12.57 -19.48 9.31
CA PRO A 38 13.02 -18.23 9.92
C PRO A 38 12.34 -17.97 11.27
N ASP A 39 13.12 -17.70 12.33
CA ASP A 39 12.59 -17.32 13.63
C ASP A 39 12.55 -15.79 13.76
N LEU A 40 11.39 -15.21 13.45
CA LEU A 40 11.15 -13.77 13.51
C LEU A 40 11.09 -13.24 14.95
N THR A 41 10.90 -14.10 15.95
CA THR A 41 10.79 -13.70 17.36
C THR A 41 12.10 -13.79 18.14
N ALA A 42 13.17 -14.21 17.46
CA ALA A 42 14.50 -14.30 18.05
C ALA A 42 14.98 -12.92 18.57
N PRO A 43 15.93 -12.88 19.53
CA PRO A 43 16.43 -11.62 20.09
C PRO A 43 16.97 -10.65 19.02
N VAL A 44 16.88 -9.35 19.32
CA VAL A 44 17.40 -8.28 18.45
C VAL A 44 18.88 -8.50 18.13
N PRO A 45 19.26 -8.62 16.85
CA PRO A 45 20.67 -8.71 16.49
C PRO A 45 21.34 -7.37 16.78
N LYS A 46 22.51 -7.42 17.45
CA LYS A 46 23.34 -6.25 17.71
C LYS A 46 24.53 -6.20 16.76
N ASP A 47 24.99 -5.02 16.42
CA ASP A 47 26.22 -4.80 15.68
C ASP A 47 27.47 -4.94 16.58
N ALA A 48 28.65 -4.73 16.00
CA ALA A 48 29.92 -4.83 16.72
C ALA A 48 30.08 -3.78 17.85
N TYR A 49 29.23 -2.75 17.89
CA TYR A 49 29.23 -1.67 18.87
C TYR A 49 28.11 -1.83 19.91
N GLY A 50 27.34 -2.92 19.84
CA GLY A 50 26.24 -3.22 20.75
C GLY A 50 24.93 -2.49 20.41
N GLN A 51 24.86 -1.77 19.29
CA GLN A 51 23.65 -1.13 18.81
C GLN A 51 22.77 -2.12 18.04
N PRO A 52 21.44 -1.99 18.04
CA PRO A 52 20.59 -2.78 17.15
C PRO A 52 21.05 -2.70 15.70
N ASN A 53 21.33 -3.85 15.09
CA ASN A 53 21.57 -3.89 13.66
C ASN A 53 20.21 -3.77 12.97
N LEU A 54 20.01 -2.83 12.05
CA LEU A 54 18.75 -2.70 11.28
C LEU A 54 18.80 -3.39 9.91
N SER A 55 19.94 -4.00 9.55
CA SER A 55 20.11 -4.65 8.25
C SER A 55 19.09 -5.76 8.04
N GLY A 56 18.56 -5.83 6.82
CA GLY A 56 17.53 -6.78 6.47
C GLY A 56 16.74 -6.38 5.24
N LEU A 57 15.89 -7.31 4.82
CA LEU A 57 14.83 -7.02 3.86
C LEU A 57 13.54 -6.82 4.64
N TRP A 58 12.92 -5.66 4.49
CA TRP A 58 11.78 -5.24 5.29
C TRP A 58 10.61 -4.84 4.40
N ILE A 59 9.39 -5.00 4.90
CA ILE A 59 8.18 -4.47 4.27
C ILE A 59 7.28 -3.84 5.33
N PRO A 60 6.66 -2.67 5.07
CA PRO A 60 5.66 -2.12 5.97
C PRO A 60 4.41 -2.99 5.94
N VAL A 61 3.99 -3.51 7.10
CA VAL A 61 2.82 -4.37 7.22
C VAL A 61 1.59 -3.69 7.80
N ASN A 62 1.80 -2.62 8.57
CA ASN A 62 0.74 -1.81 9.14
C ASN A 62 1.18 -0.34 9.19
N SER A 63 0.25 0.58 9.02
CA SER A 63 0.48 2.02 9.16
C SER A 63 -0.79 2.69 9.69
N HIS A 64 -0.65 3.51 10.74
CA HIS A 64 -1.75 4.20 11.40
C HIS A 64 -1.25 5.49 12.07
N GLY A 65 -2.15 6.35 12.56
CA GLY A 65 -1.80 7.60 13.26
C GLY A 65 -2.53 8.82 12.73
N SER A 66 -2.25 9.99 13.29
CA SER A 66 -2.93 11.25 12.93
C SER A 66 -2.62 11.75 11.52
N LEU A 67 -1.56 11.26 10.87
CA LEU A 67 -1.28 11.54 9.45
C LEU A 67 -2.41 11.10 8.51
N PHE A 68 -3.15 10.05 8.90
CA PHE A 68 -4.18 9.47 8.04
C PHE A 68 -5.52 10.19 8.12
N ASP A 69 -5.78 10.91 9.23
CA ASP A 69 -6.99 11.72 9.39
C ASP A 69 -6.87 13.02 8.59
N PRO A 70 -7.65 13.21 7.50
CA PRO A 70 -7.55 14.37 6.62
C PRO A 70 -7.87 15.67 7.33
N ASN A 71 -8.59 15.65 8.46
CA ASN A 71 -8.94 16.86 9.21
C ASN A 71 -7.73 17.57 9.81
N ASN A 72 -6.60 16.86 9.95
CA ASN A 72 -5.36 17.45 10.45
C ASN A 72 -4.61 18.25 9.37
N ALA A 73 -4.92 18.03 8.09
CA ALA A 73 -4.36 18.80 6.98
C ALA A 73 -5.14 20.10 6.75
N GLN A 74 -4.51 21.12 6.19
CA GLN A 74 -5.15 22.38 5.78
C GLN A 74 -6.13 22.17 4.62
N GLU A 75 -7.02 23.14 4.41
CA GLU A 75 -8.10 23.05 3.43
C GLU A 75 -7.61 22.74 2.01
N TRP A 76 -6.57 23.44 1.55
CA TRP A 76 -6.01 23.23 0.21
C TRP A 76 -5.50 21.79 0.01
N ALA A 77 -4.92 21.18 1.04
CA ALA A 77 -4.39 19.81 0.97
C ALA A 77 -5.53 18.80 0.92
N ARG A 78 -6.60 19.02 1.69
CA ARG A 78 -7.83 18.19 1.62
C ARG A 78 -8.54 18.31 0.27
N GLU A 79 -8.61 19.51 -0.30
CA GLU A 79 -9.17 19.74 -1.64
C GLU A 79 -8.38 18.98 -2.71
N LEU A 80 -7.04 19.01 -2.61
CA LEU A 80 -6.17 18.30 -3.54
C LEU A 80 -6.26 16.78 -3.38
N MET A 81 -6.39 16.27 -2.15
CA MET A 81 -6.69 14.85 -1.91
C MET A 81 -8.01 14.43 -2.57
N ALA A 82 -9.06 15.24 -2.45
CA ALA A 82 -10.34 14.97 -3.12
C ALA A 82 -10.21 15.04 -4.66
N GLU A 83 -9.39 15.94 -5.19
CA GLU A 83 -9.07 15.98 -6.62
C GLU A 83 -8.36 14.70 -7.06
N HIS A 84 -7.35 14.25 -6.30
CA HIS A 84 -6.65 13.00 -6.55
C HIS A 84 -7.61 11.81 -6.52
N GLU A 85 -8.47 11.69 -5.50
CA GLU A 85 -9.49 10.64 -5.47
C GLU A 85 -10.39 10.70 -6.72
N SER A 86 -10.81 11.90 -7.14
CA SER A 86 -11.65 12.08 -8.32
C SER A 86 -10.97 11.69 -9.65
N ASN A 87 -9.64 11.66 -9.69
CA ASN A 87 -8.84 11.19 -10.83
C ASN A 87 -8.28 9.78 -10.59
N TYR A 88 -8.87 9.06 -9.63
CA TYR A 88 -8.48 7.74 -9.20
C TYR A 88 -7.07 7.64 -8.62
N TYR A 89 -6.39 8.74 -8.28
CA TYR A 89 -4.97 8.84 -7.87
C TYR A 89 -3.99 8.76 -9.04
N GLY A 90 -4.41 9.13 -10.26
CA GLY A 90 -3.61 8.97 -11.48
C GLY A 90 -2.36 9.86 -11.52
N GLN A 91 -2.31 10.84 -10.62
CA GLN A 91 -1.19 11.75 -10.44
C GLN A 91 -0.14 11.25 -9.42
N GLU A 92 -0.30 10.06 -8.84
CA GLU A 92 0.72 9.45 -7.98
C GLU A 92 2.07 9.42 -8.71
N PRO A 93 3.13 10.05 -8.16
CA PRO A 93 4.43 10.20 -8.84
C PRO A 93 5.00 8.90 -9.39
N ARG A 94 4.80 7.78 -8.69
CA ARG A 94 5.32 6.47 -9.08
C ARG A 94 4.73 5.96 -10.39
N PHE A 95 3.51 6.36 -10.75
CA PHE A 95 2.94 6.03 -12.06
C PHE A 95 3.64 6.75 -13.21
N SER A 96 4.29 7.89 -12.94
CA SER A 96 5.15 8.60 -13.90
C SER A 96 6.63 8.20 -13.79
N CYS A 97 6.93 7.08 -13.12
CA CYS A 97 8.28 6.60 -12.84
C CYS A 97 9.13 7.62 -12.06
N LEU A 98 8.48 8.43 -11.22
CA LEU A 98 9.13 9.35 -10.30
C LEU A 98 9.16 8.73 -8.90
N PRO A 99 10.13 9.07 -8.04
CA PRO A 99 10.20 8.54 -6.69
C PRO A 99 8.95 8.85 -5.86
N GLY A 100 8.53 7.90 -5.00
CA GLY A 100 7.39 8.10 -4.08
C GLY A 100 7.68 9.00 -2.87
N GLY A 101 8.95 9.41 -2.67
CA GLY A 101 9.36 10.33 -1.61
C GLY A 101 9.04 9.86 -0.18
N PRO A 102 8.57 10.74 0.72
CA PRO A 102 8.33 10.41 2.12
C PRO A 102 7.13 9.47 2.38
N ALA A 103 6.19 9.32 1.43
CA ALA A 103 5.10 8.33 1.52
C ALA A 103 5.58 6.87 1.57
N ALA A 104 6.86 6.64 1.31
CA ALA A 104 7.49 5.35 1.14
C ALA A 104 7.15 4.36 2.29
N TYR A 105 7.13 4.77 3.56
CA TYR A 105 6.67 3.90 4.65
C TYR A 105 5.13 3.91 4.85
N PRO A 106 4.50 5.07 5.10
CA PRO A 106 3.08 5.14 5.48
C PRO A 106 2.10 4.74 4.38
N ALA A 107 2.51 4.69 3.11
CA ALA A 107 1.64 4.22 2.02
C ALA A 107 1.46 2.68 1.98
N GLY A 108 2.11 1.95 2.89
CA GLY A 108 1.94 0.49 3.05
C GLY A 108 2.67 -0.34 2.00
N ALA A 109 2.53 -1.67 2.09
CA ALA A 109 3.37 -2.62 1.35
C ALA A 109 3.30 -2.50 -0.18
N LEU A 110 2.13 -2.20 -0.75
CA LEU A 110 1.96 -2.20 -2.21
C LEU A 110 2.44 -0.90 -2.83
N ALA A 111 2.59 0.15 -1.99
CA ALA A 111 3.21 1.38 -2.41
C ALA A 111 4.71 1.44 -2.09
N GLY A 112 5.07 1.05 -0.87
CA GLY A 112 6.41 1.12 -0.32
C GLY A 112 7.30 -0.07 -0.68
N GLY A 113 6.70 -1.21 -1.04
CA GLY A 113 7.38 -2.42 -1.45
C GLY A 113 8.35 -3.00 -0.40
N LEU A 114 9.09 -4.01 -0.84
CA LEU A 114 10.26 -4.49 -0.13
C LEU A 114 11.37 -3.43 -0.12
N ARG A 115 12.15 -3.38 0.96
CA ARG A 115 13.30 -2.50 1.10
C ARG A 115 14.47 -3.19 1.72
N ARG A 116 15.65 -3.00 1.15
CA ARG A 116 16.91 -3.51 1.72
C ARG A 116 17.51 -2.42 2.59
N PHE A 117 17.58 -2.67 3.89
CA PHE A 117 18.35 -1.86 4.81
C PHE A 117 19.77 -2.42 4.82
N VAL A 118 20.74 -1.56 4.50
CA VAL A 118 22.17 -1.85 4.63
C VAL A 118 22.69 -0.93 5.73
N HIS A 119 22.79 -1.47 6.93
CA HIS A 119 23.17 -0.72 8.11
C HIS A 119 24.65 -0.91 8.44
N ARG A 120 25.32 0.22 8.60
CA ARG A 120 26.66 0.38 9.15
C ARG A 120 26.63 1.39 10.29
N PRO A 121 27.64 1.39 11.19
CA PRO A 121 27.68 2.33 12.31
C PRO A 121 27.61 3.81 11.91
N ASP A 122 28.14 4.15 10.75
CA ASP A 122 28.24 5.52 10.21
C ASP A 122 27.23 5.83 9.11
N PHE A 123 26.42 4.84 8.69
CA PHE A 123 25.56 4.99 7.52
C PHE A 123 24.44 3.95 7.46
N LEU A 124 23.24 4.39 7.14
CA LEU A 124 22.14 3.51 6.77
C LEU A 124 21.72 3.82 5.32
N ALA A 125 21.86 2.82 4.45
CA ALA A 125 21.29 2.84 3.11
C ALA A 125 19.95 2.10 3.09
N ILE A 126 18.93 2.70 2.50
CA ILE A 126 17.63 2.06 2.27
C ILE A 126 17.44 1.98 0.76
N LEU A 127 17.52 0.76 0.22
CA LEU A 127 17.34 0.50 -1.20
C LEU A 127 15.91 0.08 -1.48
N ASN A 128 15.28 0.70 -2.47
CA ASN A 128 13.89 0.46 -2.85
C ASN A 128 13.81 -0.33 -4.16
N ALA A 129 12.67 -0.97 -4.40
CA ALA A 129 12.47 -1.79 -5.60
C ALA A 129 12.43 -0.93 -6.88
N ASP A 130 11.97 0.32 -6.78
CA ASP A 130 11.94 1.29 -7.89
C ASP A 130 13.33 1.87 -8.26
N MET A 131 14.41 1.22 -7.81
CA MET A 131 15.81 1.60 -7.99
C MET A 131 16.20 2.95 -7.36
N THR A 132 15.32 3.54 -6.55
CA THR A 132 15.67 4.68 -5.72
C THR A 132 16.37 4.22 -4.45
N TYR A 133 17.03 5.16 -3.78
CA TYR A 133 17.66 4.91 -2.50
C TYR A 133 17.51 6.12 -1.58
N ARG A 134 17.52 5.86 -0.27
CA ARG A 134 17.66 6.88 0.76
C ARG A 134 18.95 6.64 1.53
N GLN A 135 19.61 7.74 1.86
CA GLN A 135 20.86 7.75 2.61
C GLN A 135 20.61 8.44 3.93
N VAL A 136 20.97 7.79 5.04
CA VAL A 136 20.96 8.37 6.37
C VAL A 136 22.39 8.40 6.88
N PHE A 137 22.94 9.60 7.02
CA PHE A 137 24.30 9.80 7.52
C PHE A 137 24.32 9.70 9.04
N MET A 138 25.14 8.80 9.58
CA MET A 138 25.23 8.55 11.03
C MET A 138 26.65 8.83 11.56
N ASP A 139 27.43 9.61 10.81
CA ASP A 139 28.83 9.95 11.11
C ASP A 139 28.97 11.17 12.04
N GLY A 140 27.89 11.58 12.70
CA GLY A 140 27.86 12.68 13.67
C GLY A 140 27.75 14.08 13.05
N ARG A 141 27.51 14.18 11.74
CA ARG A 141 27.19 15.46 11.09
C ARG A 141 25.82 15.97 11.53
N GLU A 142 25.67 17.29 11.58
CA GLU A 142 24.38 17.94 11.82
C GLU A 142 23.50 17.92 10.55
N LEU A 143 22.18 18.05 10.74
CA LEU A 143 21.24 18.19 9.64
C LEU A 143 21.50 19.52 8.91
N GLU A 144 21.62 19.49 7.58
CA GLU A 144 21.80 20.71 6.79
C GLU A 144 20.57 21.62 6.95
N THR A 145 20.77 22.91 7.12
CA THR A 145 19.67 23.86 7.39
C THR A 145 18.85 24.18 6.14
N ASP A 146 19.54 24.27 4.99
CA ASP A 146 18.97 24.63 3.68
C ASP A 146 19.53 23.74 2.55
N PRO A 147 19.22 22.42 2.57
CA PRO A 147 19.66 21.51 1.51
C PRO A 147 18.92 21.80 0.20
N PHE A 148 19.53 21.45 -0.93
CA PHE A 148 18.85 21.48 -2.21
C PHE A 148 17.61 20.55 -2.19
N PRO A 149 16.41 21.02 -2.58
CA PRO A 149 15.22 20.19 -2.56
C PRO A 149 15.33 18.96 -3.48
N THR A 150 15.14 17.76 -2.91
CA THR A 150 15.18 16.48 -3.61
C THR A 150 13.94 15.64 -3.31
N TRP A 151 13.77 14.51 -4.00
CA TRP A 151 12.61 13.65 -3.82
C TRP A 151 12.60 12.90 -2.48
N THR A 152 13.77 12.57 -1.93
CA THR A 152 13.93 11.76 -0.71
C THR A 152 14.54 12.53 0.46
N GLY A 153 14.82 13.82 0.26
CA GLY A 153 15.40 14.70 1.26
C GLY A 153 16.86 14.40 1.59
N TYR A 154 17.35 15.10 2.60
CA TYR A 154 18.63 14.89 3.26
C TYR A 154 18.37 14.39 4.69
N SER A 155 19.07 13.33 5.10
CA SER A 155 18.81 12.66 6.38
C SER A 155 20.09 12.47 7.19
N VAL A 156 20.00 12.77 8.49
CA VAL A 156 21.02 12.42 9.49
C VAL A 156 20.41 11.52 10.55
N GLY A 157 21.21 10.68 11.19
CA GLY A 157 20.72 9.79 12.24
C GLY A 157 21.68 9.60 13.39
N TYR A 158 21.13 9.32 14.56
CA TYR A 158 21.86 9.11 15.80
C TYR A 158 21.10 8.17 16.74
N TRP A 159 21.83 7.50 17.64
CA TRP A 159 21.23 6.55 18.58
C TRP A 159 20.80 7.24 19.88
N GLU A 160 19.56 7.01 20.30
CA GLU A 160 19.06 7.30 21.64
C GLU A 160 18.72 5.99 22.35
N GLY A 161 19.64 5.52 23.18
CA GLY A 161 19.56 4.16 23.72
C GLY A 161 19.60 3.13 22.59
N ASP A 162 18.54 2.32 22.48
CA ASP A 162 18.38 1.29 21.46
C ASP A 162 17.47 1.74 20.29
N SER A 163 17.11 3.02 20.20
CA SER A 163 16.34 3.56 19.07
C SER A 163 17.24 4.39 18.16
N LEU A 164 17.17 4.17 16.85
CA LEU A 164 17.78 5.05 15.87
C LEU A 164 16.81 6.20 15.60
N VAL A 165 17.21 7.42 15.92
CA VAL A 165 16.50 8.64 15.53
C VAL A 165 17.07 9.14 14.22
N VAL A 166 16.19 9.46 13.28
CA VAL A 166 16.55 10.03 11.97
C VAL A 166 15.80 11.33 11.80
N GLU A 167 16.54 12.40 11.53
CA GLU A 167 15.99 13.72 11.22
C GLU A 167 16.22 14.01 9.74
N SER A 168 15.22 14.58 9.07
CA SER A 168 15.26 14.81 7.63
C SER A 168 14.53 16.05 7.17
N ASN A 169 14.99 16.61 6.07
CA ASN A 169 14.44 17.80 5.42
C ASN A 169 14.85 17.88 3.94
N GLY A 170 14.56 19.01 3.27
CA GLY A 170 15.01 19.22 1.90
C GLY A 170 14.21 18.41 0.88
N TYR A 171 12.94 18.17 1.17
CA TYR A 171 12.03 17.54 0.24
C TYR A 171 11.54 18.58 -0.78
N ASN A 172 11.34 18.17 -2.03
CA ASN A 172 10.54 18.94 -2.97
C ASN A 172 9.05 18.68 -2.70
N ASP A 173 8.18 19.55 -3.22
CA ASP A 173 6.73 19.51 -3.05
C ASP A 173 6.02 18.63 -4.10
N LYS A 174 6.71 17.63 -4.67
CA LYS A 174 6.19 16.82 -5.80
C LYS A 174 5.76 15.42 -5.41
N THR A 175 5.79 15.11 -4.12
CA THR A 175 5.48 13.78 -3.57
C THR A 175 4.38 13.85 -2.55
N TRP A 176 3.83 12.69 -2.21
CA TRP A 176 2.79 12.56 -1.19
C TRP A 176 3.39 12.08 0.14
N LEU A 177 2.59 12.14 1.20
CA LEU A 177 2.93 11.62 2.53
C LEU A 177 2.25 10.29 2.85
N ASN A 178 1.24 9.87 2.09
CA ASN A 178 0.56 8.60 2.30
C ASN A 178 -0.04 8.06 0.98
N GLY A 179 -0.71 6.91 1.06
CA GLY A 179 -1.30 6.26 -0.11
C GLY A 179 -2.60 6.89 -0.62
N VAL A 180 -3.04 8.03 -0.07
CA VAL A 180 -4.30 8.71 -0.43
C VAL A 180 -4.07 10.15 -0.90
N GLY A 181 -2.87 10.48 -1.37
CA GLY A 181 -2.66 11.77 -2.01
C GLY A 181 -2.38 12.95 -1.08
N LEU A 182 -2.01 12.72 0.18
CA LEU A 182 -1.75 13.82 1.10
C LEU A 182 -0.49 14.60 0.69
N GLN A 183 -0.68 15.80 0.14
CA GLN A 183 0.38 16.66 -0.37
C GLN A 183 1.12 17.40 0.75
N HIS A 184 2.44 17.57 0.58
CA HIS A 184 3.28 18.36 1.47
C HIS A 184 3.96 19.51 0.74
N THR A 185 4.49 20.47 1.50
CA THR A 185 5.30 21.58 1.01
C THR A 185 6.79 21.28 1.11
N ASP A 186 7.62 22.22 0.64
CA ASP A 186 9.08 22.18 0.79
C ASP A 186 9.56 22.56 2.21
N GLN A 187 8.65 22.99 3.09
CA GLN A 187 8.93 23.24 4.51
C GLN A 187 8.94 21.96 5.36
N LEU A 188 8.61 20.81 4.76
CA LEU A 188 8.53 19.52 5.44
C LEU A 188 9.83 19.15 6.17
N ARG A 189 9.70 18.90 7.47
CA ARG A 189 10.71 18.24 8.31
C ARG A 189 10.11 16.94 8.83
N ILE A 190 10.93 15.89 8.85
CA ILE A 190 10.52 14.57 9.34
C ILE A 190 11.49 14.12 10.44
N THR A 191 10.94 13.63 11.54
CA THR A 191 11.68 12.91 12.58
C THR A 191 11.14 11.50 12.68
N GLU A 192 11.99 10.50 12.45
CA GLU A 192 11.67 9.08 12.55
C GLU A 192 12.41 8.45 13.73
N ARG A 193 11.75 7.57 14.47
CA ARG A 193 12.34 6.76 15.53
C ARG A 193 12.15 5.28 15.21
N TYR A 194 13.24 4.63 14.84
CA TYR A 194 13.28 3.21 14.51
C TYR A 194 13.60 2.39 15.77
N GLN A 195 12.66 1.56 16.18
CA GLN A 195 12.83 0.61 17.28
C GLN A 195 12.74 -0.83 16.75
N ARG A 196 13.87 -1.54 16.68
CA ARG A 196 13.89 -2.98 16.42
C ARG A 196 13.51 -3.71 17.71
N VAL A 197 12.38 -4.43 17.69
CA VAL A 197 11.80 -5.06 18.90
C VAL A 197 12.29 -6.50 19.08
N ASP A 198 12.51 -7.20 17.97
CA ASP A 198 13.06 -8.55 17.89
C ASP A 198 13.81 -8.73 16.55
N PHE A 199 14.08 -9.97 16.13
CA PHE A 199 14.71 -10.23 14.85
C PHE A 199 13.82 -9.80 13.68
N GLY A 200 12.51 -10.02 13.75
CA GLY A 200 11.58 -9.92 12.64
C GLY A 200 10.81 -8.62 12.53
N HIS A 201 10.88 -7.73 13.51
CA HIS A 201 10.00 -6.56 13.56
C HIS A 201 10.73 -5.25 13.93
N ILE A 202 10.38 -4.18 13.21
CA ILE A 202 10.77 -2.80 13.52
C ILE A 202 9.51 -1.94 13.62
N ASN A 203 9.37 -1.20 14.71
CA ASN A 203 8.38 -0.13 14.82
C ASN A 203 9.05 1.20 14.47
N ILE A 204 8.41 1.97 13.59
CA ILE A 204 8.86 3.31 13.20
C ILE A 204 7.79 4.30 13.62
N GLU A 205 8.12 5.18 14.54
CA GLU A 205 7.32 6.36 14.86
C GLU A 205 7.83 7.53 14.02
N ILE A 206 6.95 8.17 13.26
CA ILE A 206 7.28 9.24 12.33
C ILE A 206 6.48 10.48 12.73
N THR A 207 7.17 11.59 12.96
CA THR A 207 6.57 12.91 13.15
C THR A 207 6.80 13.75 11.91
N TYR A 208 5.75 14.37 11.39
CA TYR A 208 5.76 15.25 10.24
C TYR A 208 5.49 16.68 10.72
N ASP A 209 6.44 17.57 10.50
CA ASP A 209 6.32 19.00 10.73
C ASP A 209 6.32 19.73 9.39
N ASP A 210 5.15 20.24 9.00
CA ASP A 210 4.98 21.04 7.79
C ASP A 210 3.91 22.10 8.05
N PRO A 211 4.29 23.33 8.44
CA PRO A 211 3.33 24.38 8.74
C PRO A 211 2.57 24.88 7.49
N GLY A 212 2.99 24.50 6.29
CA GLY A 212 2.27 24.76 5.04
C GLY A 212 1.11 23.79 4.81
N THR A 213 1.25 22.54 5.27
CA THR A 213 0.22 21.49 5.09
C THR A 213 -0.60 21.24 6.34
N PHE A 214 -0.04 21.34 7.54
CA PHE A 214 -0.71 20.98 8.80
C PHE A 214 -0.87 22.18 9.72
N THR A 215 -1.87 22.14 10.60
CA THR A 215 -2.04 23.14 11.67
C THR A 215 -1.17 22.85 12.89
N GLU A 216 -0.83 21.58 13.09
CA GLU A 216 0.08 21.07 14.11
C GLU A 216 0.79 19.83 13.56
N SER A 217 1.93 19.45 14.15
CA SER A 217 2.67 18.28 13.69
C SER A 217 1.81 17.00 13.81
N VAL A 218 1.85 16.15 12.79
CA VAL A 218 1.10 14.89 12.73
C VAL A 218 2.03 13.69 12.81
N GLN A 219 1.49 12.51 13.11
CA GLN A 219 2.28 11.29 13.32
C GLN A 219 1.78 10.11 12.49
N ALA A 220 2.73 9.25 12.10
CA ALA A 220 2.46 7.91 11.60
C ALA A 220 3.27 6.88 12.39
N PHE A 221 2.64 5.77 12.73
CA PHE A 221 3.24 4.58 13.32
C PHE A 221 3.25 3.49 12.27
N VAL A 222 4.44 3.00 11.92
CA VAL A 222 4.64 1.99 10.89
C VAL A 222 5.25 0.75 11.52
N GLU A 223 4.61 -0.39 11.31
CA GLU A 223 5.16 -1.69 11.66
C GLU A 223 5.82 -2.30 10.43
N MET A 224 7.08 -2.68 10.55
CA MET A 224 7.85 -3.33 9.50
C MET A 224 8.10 -4.78 9.87
N GLU A 225 7.96 -5.68 8.91
CA GLU A 225 8.24 -7.11 9.09
C GLU A 225 9.38 -7.56 8.18
N TYR A 226 10.25 -8.42 8.72
CA TYR A 226 11.38 -8.99 8.00
C TYR A 226 10.91 -10.00 6.95
N ARG A 227 11.55 -9.98 5.79
CA ARG A 227 11.24 -10.88 4.67
C ARG A 227 12.45 -11.76 4.39
N ALA A 228 12.48 -12.91 5.07
CA ALA A 228 13.48 -13.94 4.88
C ALA A 228 13.18 -14.78 3.62
N ASP A 229 14.21 -15.47 3.15
CA ASP A 229 14.12 -16.46 2.06
C ASP A 229 13.53 -15.90 0.76
N THR A 230 13.74 -14.59 0.55
CA THR A 230 13.32 -13.84 -0.63
C THR A 230 14.30 -12.70 -0.92
N GLU A 231 14.13 -12.04 -2.06
CA GLU A 231 15.03 -11.01 -2.55
C GLU A 231 14.21 -9.85 -3.15
N ILE A 232 14.79 -8.65 -3.14
CA ILE A 232 14.19 -7.49 -3.79
C ILE A 232 14.56 -7.55 -5.27
N LEU A 233 13.55 -7.55 -6.14
CA LEU A 233 13.75 -7.35 -7.57
C LEU A 233 13.52 -5.89 -7.93
N GLU A 234 14.21 -5.45 -8.97
CA GLU A 234 13.94 -4.15 -9.55
C GLU A 234 12.52 -4.11 -10.11
N ASN A 235 11.87 -2.98 -9.90
CA ASN A 235 10.59 -2.63 -10.48
C ASN A 235 10.82 -1.45 -11.42
N VAL A 236 10.74 -1.72 -12.72
CA VAL A 236 10.88 -0.70 -13.75
C VAL A 236 9.50 -0.27 -14.22
N CYS A 237 9.03 0.87 -13.71
CA CYS A 237 7.72 1.44 -14.04
C CYS A 237 7.47 1.56 -15.58
N ASN A 238 8.52 1.87 -16.35
CA ASN A 238 8.42 2.10 -17.80
C ASN A 238 8.28 0.81 -18.64
N GLU A 239 8.48 -0.38 -18.07
CA GLU A 239 8.28 -1.65 -18.80
C GLU A 239 6.80 -1.96 -19.07
N SER A 240 5.89 -1.27 -18.39
CA SER A 240 4.45 -1.36 -18.64
C SER A 240 3.96 -0.20 -19.51
N SER A 241 4.53 0.03 -20.69
CA SER A 241 4.11 1.13 -21.60
C SER A 241 2.61 1.13 -21.98
N LYS A 242 1.84 0.10 -21.55
CA LYS A 242 0.38 0.02 -21.62
C LYS A 242 -0.35 0.38 -20.31
N GLY A 243 0.30 0.32 -19.15
CA GLY A 243 -0.31 0.54 -17.82
C GLY A 243 -0.95 1.92 -17.67
N LEU A 244 -0.16 2.99 -17.85
CA LEU A 244 -0.67 4.37 -17.85
C LEU A 244 -1.74 4.61 -18.91
N SER A 245 -1.63 3.98 -20.09
CA SER A 245 -2.63 4.16 -21.16
C SER A 245 -4.00 3.55 -20.84
N HIS A 246 -4.06 2.64 -19.86
CA HIS A 246 -5.29 2.08 -19.32
C HIS A 246 -5.79 2.82 -18.07
N TRP A 247 -4.90 3.58 -17.42
CA TRP A 247 -5.20 4.41 -16.27
C TRP A 247 -5.71 5.80 -16.70
N ASN A 248 -6.87 5.78 -17.36
CA ASN A 248 -7.55 6.97 -17.85
C ASN A 248 -8.99 6.96 -17.34
N GLY A 249 -9.42 8.02 -16.67
CA GLY A 249 -10.78 8.18 -16.17
C GLY A 249 -10.86 9.33 -15.16
N GLU A 250 -12.00 10.00 -15.11
CA GLU A 250 -12.34 10.94 -14.04
C GLU A 250 -13.68 10.49 -13.46
N VAL A 251 -13.85 10.54 -12.15
CA VAL A 251 -15.14 10.29 -11.50
C VAL A 251 -16.23 11.21 -12.11
N LYS A 252 -15.87 12.43 -12.50
CA LYS A 252 -16.79 13.35 -13.20
C LYS A 252 -17.28 12.83 -14.56
N GLN A 253 -16.53 11.97 -15.24
CA GLN A 253 -16.99 11.30 -16.47
C GLN A 253 -18.03 10.22 -16.15
N ALA A 254 -17.91 9.55 -15.00
CA ALA A 254 -18.94 8.67 -14.47
C ALA A 254 -20.20 9.49 -14.08
N ASP A 255 -20.03 10.65 -13.43
CA ASP A 255 -21.14 11.56 -13.10
C ASP A 255 -21.86 12.09 -14.37
N ALA A 256 -21.13 12.35 -15.46
CA ALA A 256 -21.69 12.79 -16.74
C ALA A 256 -22.49 11.71 -17.48
N LYS A 257 -22.35 10.44 -17.09
CA LYS A 257 -23.07 9.28 -17.66
C LYS A 257 -24.04 8.63 -16.69
N VAL A 258 -24.33 9.27 -15.55
CA VAL A 258 -25.21 8.72 -14.51
C VAL A 258 -26.51 8.24 -15.14
N VAL A 259 -26.70 6.93 -15.08
CA VAL A 259 -27.97 6.30 -15.40
C VAL A 259 -28.83 6.45 -14.17
N GLU A 260 -29.97 7.13 -14.29
CA GLU A 260 -30.95 7.15 -13.20
C GLU A 260 -31.50 5.73 -13.03
N VAL A 261 -31.13 5.09 -11.93
CA VAL A 261 -31.67 3.80 -11.51
C VAL A 261 -32.80 4.06 -10.52
N PRO A 262 -34.03 3.55 -10.75
CA PRO A 262 -35.12 3.75 -9.81
C PRO A 262 -34.75 3.27 -8.40
N GLU A 263 -35.17 4.02 -7.39
CA GLU A 263 -34.87 3.70 -5.98
C GLU A 263 -35.33 2.28 -5.61
N GLU A 264 -36.50 1.85 -6.09
CA GLU A 264 -37.01 0.47 -5.93
C GLU A 264 -36.04 -0.61 -6.41
N VAL A 265 -35.24 -0.31 -7.45
CA VAL A 265 -34.21 -1.22 -7.96
C VAL A 265 -32.97 -1.18 -7.07
N LEU A 266 -32.55 0.02 -6.63
CA LEU A 266 -31.41 0.20 -5.72
C LEU A 266 -31.65 -0.52 -4.38
N GLU A 267 -32.87 -0.45 -3.85
CA GLU A 267 -33.27 -1.17 -2.64
C GLU A 267 -33.07 -2.69 -2.76
N THR A 268 -33.20 -3.27 -3.96
CA THR A 268 -32.94 -4.72 -4.15
C THR A 268 -31.47 -5.10 -3.98
N TYR A 269 -30.56 -4.13 -4.15
CA TYR A 269 -29.11 -4.32 -4.08
C TYR A 269 -28.57 -4.15 -2.65
N VAL A 270 -29.28 -3.43 -1.79
CA VAL A 270 -28.93 -3.23 -0.37
C VAL A 270 -28.82 -4.58 0.34
N GLY A 271 -27.71 -4.81 1.01
CA GLY A 271 -27.47 -6.08 1.69
C GLY A 271 -25.98 -6.34 1.94
N THR A 272 -25.70 -7.53 2.48
CA THR A 272 -24.33 -7.96 2.75
C THR A 272 -23.95 -9.08 1.80
N TYR A 273 -22.77 -8.97 1.20
CA TYR A 273 -22.20 -9.93 0.26
C TYR A 273 -20.86 -10.42 0.79
N GLU A 274 -20.58 -11.72 0.65
CA GLU A 274 -19.34 -12.34 1.10
C GLU A 274 -18.69 -13.19 0.01
N GLY A 275 -17.37 -13.14 -0.08
CA GLY A 275 -16.61 -14.03 -0.95
C GLY A 275 -15.13 -14.04 -0.63
N ILE A 276 -14.35 -14.72 -1.48
CA ILE A 276 -12.90 -14.85 -1.31
C ILE A 276 -12.18 -14.05 -2.38
N TRP A 277 -11.25 -13.20 -1.96
CA TRP A 277 -10.35 -12.48 -2.85
C TRP A 277 -8.93 -12.52 -2.28
N LEU A 278 -7.97 -12.94 -3.11
CA LEU A 278 -6.56 -13.14 -2.72
C LEU A 278 -6.39 -13.97 -1.42
N GLY A 279 -7.24 -14.97 -1.22
CA GLY A 279 -7.20 -15.85 -0.05
C GLY A 279 -7.85 -15.27 1.22
N ASN A 280 -8.34 -14.03 1.17
CA ASN A 280 -9.02 -13.38 2.29
C ASN A 280 -10.54 -13.41 2.10
N THR A 281 -11.28 -13.59 3.20
CA THR A 281 -12.72 -13.35 3.22
C THR A 281 -12.98 -11.85 3.10
N ILE A 282 -13.78 -11.48 2.11
CA ILE A 282 -14.24 -10.11 1.89
C ILE A 282 -15.73 -10.06 2.22
N THR A 283 -16.11 -9.06 3.01
CA THR A 283 -17.49 -8.66 3.25
C THR A 283 -17.73 -7.31 2.59
N ALA A 284 -18.73 -7.22 1.71
CA ALA A 284 -19.17 -6.00 1.05
C ALA A 284 -20.60 -5.70 1.51
N GLU A 285 -20.79 -4.61 2.23
CA GLU A 285 -22.09 -4.12 2.68
C GLU A 285 -22.52 -2.94 1.81
N ILE A 286 -23.67 -3.08 1.18
CA ILE A 286 -24.25 -2.08 0.29
C ILE A 286 -25.31 -1.32 1.06
N VAL A 287 -25.14 -0.01 1.15
CA VAL A 287 -26.00 0.91 1.89
C VAL A 287 -26.62 1.91 0.92
N LEU A 288 -27.90 2.21 1.11
CA LEU A 288 -28.64 3.25 0.38
C LEU A 288 -29.11 4.32 1.37
N GLU A 289 -28.67 5.56 1.19
CA GLU A 289 -29.07 6.71 1.99
C GLU A 289 -29.35 7.89 1.07
N ASP A 290 -30.51 8.54 1.22
CA ASP A 290 -30.93 9.69 0.41
C ASP A 290 -30.83 9.47 -1.12
N GLY A 291 -31.07 8.24 -1.57
CA GLY A 291 -30.98 7.85 -2.99
C GLY A 291 -29.55 7.57 -3.49
N GLU A 292 -28.53 7.72 -2.64
CA GLU A 292 -27.14 7.42 -2.98
C GLU A 292 -26.70 6.06 -2.43
N MET A 293 -26.15 5.23 -3.32
CA MET A 293 -25.57 3.94 -2.97
C MET A 293 -24.13 4.12 -2.49
N SER A 294 -23.76 3.36 -1.47
CA SER A 294 -22.39 3.26 -0.99
C SER A 294 -22.01 1.83 -0.62
N LEU A 295 -20.71 1.57 -0.61
CA LEU A 295 -20.10 0.29 -0.28
C LEU A 295 -19.26 0.43 0.98
N ILE A 296 -19.48 -0.44 1.96
CA ILE A 296 -18.60 -0.68 3.10
C ILE A 296 -17.92 -2.02 2.89
N ARG A 297 -16.60 -2.04 2.70
CA ARG A 297 -15.84 -3.28 2.44
C ARG A 297 -14.96 -3.64 3.64
N THR A 298 -14.98 -4.90 4.05
CA THR A 298 -14.15 -5.45 5.13
C THR A 298 -13.40 -6.70 4.65
N PRO A 299 -12.06 -6.75 4.75
CA PRO A 299 -11.19 -5.62 5.06
C PRO A 299 -11.38 -4.48 4.04
N PRO A 300 -11.17 -3.22 4.45
CA PRO A 300 -11.19 -2.09 3.52
C PRO A 300 -10.16 -2.33 2.41
N TYR A 301 -10.22 -1.52 1.36
CA TYR A 301 -9.20 -1.53 0.30
C TYR A 301 -7.82 -1.02 0.77
N ALA A 302 -7.47 -1.20 2.04
CA ALA A 302 -6.21 -0.80 2.61
C ALA A 302 -5.15 -1.89 2.47
N TYR A 303 -4.57 -1.95 1.27
CA TYR A 303 -3.17 -2.37 1.08
C TYR A 303 -2.63 -1.86 -0.27
N ASN A 304 -3.50 -1.52 -1.25
CA ASN A 304 -3.20 -1.18 -2.66
C ASN A 304 -3.31 0.32 -3.05
N GLY A 305 -3.32 1.25 -2.09
CA GLY A 305 -3.43 2.68 -2.42
C GLY A 305 -4.84 3.15 -2.82
N GLY A 306 -5.89 2.61 -2.21
CA GLY A 306 -7.26 3.14 -2.33
C GLY A 306 -7.97 3.09 -0.98
N ASN A 307 -8.32 4.26 -0.44
CA ASN A 307 -9.16 4.48 0.74
C ASN A 307 -8.88 3.60 1.98
N VAL A 308 -8.01 4.11 2.86
CA VAL A 308 -7.88 3.66 4.25
C VAL A 308 -8.94 4.24 5.18
N GLU A 309 -9.68 5.29 4.79
CA GLU A 309 -10.56 6.00 5.73
C GLU A 309 -12.01 6.23 5.30
N SER A 310 -12.39 6.04 4.03
CA SER A 310 -13.80 5.88 3.75
C SER A 310 -14.19 4.45 4.15
N ALA A 311 -14.65 4.25 5.39
CA ALA A 311 -15.40 3.04 5.74
C ALA A 311 -16.53 2.79 4.73
N LYS A 312 -16.95 3.83 4.00
CA LYS A 312 -18.04 3.87 3.04
C LYS A 312 -17.60 4.58 1.74
N SER A 313 -17.52 3.87 0.62
CA SER A 313 -17.19 4.42 -0.71
C SER A 313 -18.45 4.60 -1.56
N ARG A 314 -18.59 5.75 -2.24
CA ARG A 314 -19.76 6.03 -3.11
C ARG A 314 -19.77 5.14 -4.36
N LEU A 315 -20.95 4.62 -4.71
CA LEU A 315 -21.23 3.86 -5.93
C LEU A 315 -22.02 4.71 -6.93
N ILE A 316 -21.52 4.80 -8.16
CA ILE A 316 -22.04 5.69 -9.21
C ILE A 316 -22.57 4.83 -10.35
N ALA A 317 -23.88 4.87 -10.59
CA ALA A 317 -24.53 4.02 -11.58
C ALA A 317 -24.05 4.30 -13.01
N GLN A 318 -23.51 3.27 -13.67
CA GLN A 318 -23.17 3.26 -15.10
C GLN A 318 -24.21 2.53 -15.96
N SER A 319 -25.03 1.67 -15.33
CA SER A 319 -26.20 1.02 -15.92
C SER A 319 -27.17 0.64 -14.81
N GLN A 320 -28.23 -0.13 -15.11
CA GLN A 320 -29.13 -0.62 -14.06
C GLN A 320 -28.41 -1.52 -13.04
N THR A 321 -27.38 -2.28 -13.45
CA THR A 321 -26.73 -3.27 -12.58
C THR A 321 -25.24 -3.01 -12.34
N ALA A 322 -24.62 -2.08 -13.06
CA ALA A 322 -23.19 -1.80 -13.00
C ALA A 322 -22.92 -0.41 -12.41
N PHE A 323 -21.97 -0.34 -11.48
CA PHE A 323 -21.64 0.85 -10.72
C PHE A 323 -20.12 1.04 -10.67
N ASP A 324 -19.66 2.27 -10.90
CA ASP A 324 -18.28 2.65 -10.63
C ASP A 324 -18.15 3.05 -9.16
N CYS A 325 -17.11 2.57 -8.48
CA CYS A 325 -16.80 2.97 -7.12
C CYS A 325 -15.76 4.08 -7.10
N THR A 326 -15.93 5.03 -6.19
CA THR A 326 -14.87 5.98 -5.80
C THR A 326 -13.61 5.29 -5.29
N CYS A 327 -13.73 4.05 -4.79
CA CYS A 327 -12.62 3.18 -4.46
C CYS A 327 -11.82 2.64 -5.66
N GLY A 328 -12.14 3.05 -6.90
CA GLY A 328 -11.37 2.73 -8.11
C GLY A 328 -11.66 1.37 -8.73
N VAL A 329 -12.74 0.70 -8.31
CA VAL A 329 -13.15 -0.62 -8.80
C VAL A 329 -14.61 -0.57 -9.25
N ALA A 330 -14.97 -1.30 -10.30
CA ALA A 330 -16.36 -1.40 -10.73
C ALA A 330 -17.06 -2.58 -10.04
N PHE A 331 -18.36 -2.44 -9.79
CA PHE A 331 -19.21 -3.45 -9.19
C PHE A 331 -20.39 -3.77 -10.09
N VAL A 332 -20.72 -5.06 -10.21
CA VAL A 332 -21.86 -5.53 -11.02
C VAL A 332 -22.76 -6.43 -10.19
N PHE A 333 -24.01 -6.02 -10.02
CA PHE A 333 -25.03 -6.83 -9.38
C PHE A 333 -25.57 -7.87 -10.35
N LYS A 334 -25.63 -9.13 -9.90
CA LYS A 334 -26.21 -10.23 -10.66
C LYS A 334 -27.46 -10.75 -9.98
N ALA A 335 -28.52 -10.81 -10.79
CA ALA A 335 -29.78 -11.42 -10.42
C ALA A 335 -29.84 -12.86 -10.92
N ASN A 336 -30.53 -13.71 -10.17
CA ASN A 336 -30.93 -15.03 -10.63
C ASN A 336 -32.09 -14.95 -11.64
N ASP A 337 -32.53 -16.09 -12.17
CA ASP A 337 -33.62 -16.19 -13.14
C ASP A 337 -34.98 -15.67 -12.59
N GLU A 338 -35.10 -15.51 -11.27
CA GLU A 338 -36.28 -14.98 -10.57
C GLU A 338 -36.20 -13.47 -10.35
N GLY A 339 -35.13 -12.81 -10.83
CA GLY A 339 -34.90 -11.37 -10.68
C GLY A 339 -34.35 -10.96 -9.32
N MET A 340 -34.02 -11.89 -8.43
CA MET A 340 -33.42 -11.58 -7.13
C MET A 340 -31.91 -11.47 -7.23
N VAL A 341 -31.36 -10.36 -6.73
CA VAL A 341 -29.91 -10.18 -6.63
C VAL A 341 -29.33 -11.10 -5.56
N ASN A 342 -28.48 -12.02 -6.00
CA ASN A 342 -27.82 -13.03 -5.17
C ASN A 342 -26.29 -12.93 -5.20
N ASP A 343 -25.76 -12.16 -6.13
CA ASP A 343 -24.33 -12.04 -6.38
C ASP A 343 -23.95 -10.57 -6.65
N LEU A 344 -22.81 -10.19 -6.10
CA LEU A 344 -22.12 -8.93 -6.38
C LEU A 344 -20.75 -9.27 -6.95
N GLU A 345 -20.45 -8.83 -8.16
CA GLU A 345 -19.13 -9.00 -8.77
C GLU A 345 -18.28 -7.76 -8.56
N GLU A 346 -17.12 -7.95 -7.93
CA GLU A 346 -16.04 -6.96 -7.85
C GLU A 346 -15.14 -7.12 -9.09
N VAL A 347 -15.11 -6.12 -9.97
CA VAL A 347 -14.50 -6.19 -11.30
C VAL A 347 -13.11 -5.58 -11.31
N HIS A 348 -12.10 -6.44 -11.45
CA HIS A 348 -10.70 -6.07 -11.59
C HIS A 348 -10.25 -6.23 -13.05
N VAL A 349 -9.10 -5.62 -13.40
CA VAL A 349 -8.46 -5.84 -14.71
C VAL A 349 -8.16 -7.32 -14.97
N SER A 350 -7.90 -8.10 -13.91
CA SER A 350 -7.63 -9.53 -13.98
C SER A 350 -8.88 -10.41 -14.09
N GLY A 351 -10.09 -9.85 -13.91
CA GLY A 351 -11.35 -10.57 -13.95
C GLY A 351 -12.37 -10.10 -12.92
N ALA A 352 -13.55 -10.70 -12.95
CA ALA A 352 -14.64 -10.42 -12.00
C ALA A 352 -14.67 -11.49 -10.89
N TRP A 353 -14.75 -11.05 -9.64
CA TRP A 353 -14.82 -11.91 -8.46
C TRP A 353 -16.20 -11.83 -7.80
N SER A 354 -16.87 -12.98 -7.65
CA SER A 354 -18.25 -13.05 -7.17
C SER A 354 -18.32 -13.14 -5.65
N PHE A 355 -19.09 -12.25 -5.04
CA PHE A 355 -19.46 -12.26 -3.63
C PHE A 355 -20.94 -12.64 -3.52
N LYS A 356 -21.23 -13.66 -2.72
CA LYS A 356 -22.58 -14.19 -2.51
C LYS A 356 -23.32 -13.36 -1.48
N ARG A 357 -24.58 -13.03 -1.76
CA ARG A 357 -25.45 -12.37 -0.78
C ARG A 357 -25.67 -13.29 0.42
N VAL A 358 -25.41 -12.76 1.60
CA VAL A 358 -25.60 -13.45 2.89
C VAL A 358 -26.68 -12.80 3.75
N ARG A 359 -27.00 -11.52 3.52
CA ARG A 359 -28.08 -10.78 4.20
C ARG A 359 -28.80 -9.82 3.28
#